data_AF-A0A973IUP3-F1
#
_entry.id   AF-A0A973IUP3-F1
#
_cell.length_a   1.000
_cell.length_b   1.000
_cell.length_c   1.000
_cell.angle_alpha   90.00
_cell.angle_beta   90.00
_cell.angle_gamma   90.00
#
_symmetry.space_group_name_H-M   'P 1'
#
loop_
_entity.id
_entity.type
_entity.pdbx_description
1 polymer ?
#
loop_
_entity_poly.entity_id
_entity_poly.type
_entity_poly.pdbx_seq_one_letter_code
_entity_poly.pdbx_strand_id
1 'polypeptide(L)'
;MKNKTLQVCIAIIIAIFPSCTSKQEKMENRMREFISAYEEKVIPLYRQANLASWEANISGTDEDWAKSEKASLELAKVYTDKTAFNELKTLKESGLVKDSLLARQLELLYNSYLGGQVDPEMLAEQIRMETEISKKYSNFRAKVNGKEL
;
A
#
# COMPACT_ATOMS: atom_id res chain seq x y z
N MET A 1 36.10 31.17 45.37
CA MET A 1 34.82 30.42 45.24
C MET A 1 33.98 30.94 44.06
N LYS A 2 34.43 30.86 42.80
CA LYS A 2 33.62 31.36 41.66
C LYS A 2 33.73 30.58 40.33
N ASN A 3 34.32 29.38 40.30
CA ASN A 3 34.56 28.68 39.03
C ASN A 3 33.91 27.28 38.93
N LYS A 4 33.21 26.80 39.97
CA LYS A 4 32.55 25.48 39.92
C LYS A 4 31.13 25.51 39.36
N THR A 5 30.45 26.67 39.36
CA THR A 5 29.06 26.80 38.90
C THR A 5 28.94 26.78 37.37
N LEU A 6 29.96 27.26 36.64
CA LEU A 6 29.94 27.33 35.17
C LEU A 6 30.21 25.98 34.49
N GLN A 7 31.00 25.10 35.14
CA GLN A 7 31.26 23.75 34.61
C GLN A 7 30.07 22.79 34.79
N VAL A 8 29.22 23.00 35.80
CA VAL A 8 28.02 22.18 36.03
C VAL A 8 26.93 22.44 34.99
N CYS A 9 26.85 23.65 34.43
CA CYS A 9 25.87 23.97 33.38
C CYS A 9 26.20 23.35 32.00
N ILE A 10 27.47 23.11 31.68
CA ILE A 10 27.89 22.52 30.41
C ILE A 10 27.66 20.99 30.38
N ALA A 11 27.74 20.32 31.54
CA ALA A 11 27.50 18.88 31.64
C ALA A 11 26.01 18.47 31.49
N ILE A 12 25.07 19.40 31.69
CA ILE A 12 23.63 19.11 31.63
C ILE A 12 23.07 19.18 30.20
N ILE A 13 23.75 19.85 29.26
CA ILE A 13 23.25 20.03 27.88
C ILE A 13 23.53 18.80 26.99
N ILE A 14 24.52 17.96 27.33
CA ILE A 14 24.93 16.82 26.50
C ILE A 14 24.04 15.57 26.74
N ALA A 15 23.26 15.52 27.82
CA ALA A 15 22.48 14.33 28.19
C ALA A 15 21.09 14.21 27.52
N ILE A 16 20.65 15.18 26.70
CA ILE A 16 19.28 15.21 26.13
C ILE A 16 19.20 14.58 24.72
N PHE A 17 20.33 14.38 24.04
CA PHE A 17 20.33 13.90 22.64
C PHE A 17 20.06 12.40 22.38
N PRO A 18 20.33 11.41 23.26
CA PRO A 18 20.19 10.00 22.88
C PRO A 18 18.74 9.51 22.81
N SER A 19 17.78 10.22 23.42
CA SER A 19 16.38 9.76 23.51
C SER A 19 15.59 9.96 22.21
N CYS A 20 15.90 10.99 21.42
CA CYS A 20 15.24 11.23 20.14
C CYS A 20 15.70 10.23 19.07
N THR A 21 17.00 9.92 19.03
CA THR A 21 17.57 8.98 18.05
C THR A 21 17.03 7.57 18.23
N SER A 22 16.89 7.08 19.48
CA SER A 22 16.37 5.72 19.71
C SER A 22 14.89 5.56 19.34
N LYS A 23 14.08 6.61 19.52
CA LYS A 23 12.67 6.60 19.12
C LYS A 23 12.50 6.67 17.60
N GLN A 24 13.33 7.47 16.92
CA GLN A 24 13.39 7.51 15.46
C GLN A 24 13.77 6.13 14.89
N GLU A 25 14.88 5.56 15.36
CA GLU A 25 15.36 4.26 14.91
C GLU A 25 14.28 3.17 15.09
N LYS A 26 13.57 3.18 16.23
CA LYS A 26 12.45 2.28 16.47
C LYS A 26 11.33 2.41 15.43
N MET A 27 10.92 3.63 15.06
CA MET A 27 9.86 3.83 14.07
C MET A 27 10.31 3.47 12.66
N GLU A 28 11.55 3.78 12.30
CA GLU A 28 12.11 3.38 11.01
C GLU A 28 12.25 1.86 10.89
N ASN A 29 12.64 1.16 11.97
CA ASN A 29 12.68 -0.31 11.97
C ASN A 29 11.30 -0.93 11.83
N ARG A 30 10.29 -0.42 12.53
CA ARG A 30 8.89 -0.84 12.33
C ARG A 30 8.43 -0.60 10.88
N MET A 31 8.82 0.51 10.27
CA MET A 31 8.52 0.77 8.86
C MET A 31 9.19 -0.24 7.93
N ARG A 32 10.45 -0.60 8.16
CA ARG A 32 11.17 -1.63 7.39
C ARG A 32 10.48 -2.99 7.53
N GLU A 33 10.13 -3.39 8.75
CA GLU A 33 9.40 -4.62 9.04
C GLU A 33 8.05 -4.66 8.33
N PHE A 34 7.30 -3.54 8.36
CA PHE A 34 6.04 -3.41 7.63
C PHE A 34 6.24 -3.61 6.13
N ILE A 35 7.25 -2.95 5.53
CA ILE A 35 7.54 -3.07 4.09
C ILE A 35 7.86 -4.52 3.73
N SER A 36 8.73 -5.19 4.49
CA SER A 36 9.09 -6.58 4.21
C SER A 36 7.88 -7.52 4.25
N ALA A 37 7.02 -7.38 5.27
CA ALA A 37 5.80 -8.19 5.37
C ALA A 37 4.77 -7.84 4.26
N TYR A 38 4.67 -6.56 3.90
CA TYR A 38 3.83 -6.09 2.80
C TYR A 38 4.28 -6.68 1.46
N GLU A 39 5.59 -6.62 1.17
CA GLU A 39 6.17 -7.12 -0.07
C GLU A 39 5.98 -8.63 -0.23
N GLU A 40 6.21 -9.40 0.85
CA GLU A 40 6.00 -10.84 0.85
C GLU A 40 4.55 -11.21 0.47
N LYS A 41 3.58 -10.43 0.94
CA LYS A 41 2.15 -10.63 0.63
C LYS A 41 1.77 -10.12 -0.75
N VAL A 42 2.17 -8.90 -1.10
CA VAL A 42 1.65 -8.19 -2.28
C VAL A 42 2.34 -8.60 -3.56
N ILE A 43 3.64 -8.86 -3.58
CA ILE A 43 4.36 -9.22 -4.81
C ILE A 43 3.70 -10.40 -5.54
N PRO A 44 3.39 -11.55 -4.91
CA PRO A 44 2.74 -12.66 -5.60
C PRO A 44 1.30 -12.33 -6.04
N LEU A 45 0.50 -11.68 -5.18
CA LEU A 45 -0.88 -11.31 -5.50
C LEU A 45 -0.96 -10.32 -6.66
N TYR A 46 -0.09 -9.31 -6.64
CA TYR A 46 -0.01 -8.30 -7.69
C TYR A 46 0.37 -8.93 -9.02
N ARG A 47 1.39 -9.82 -9.02
CA ARG A 47 1.77 -10.57 -10.22
C ARG A 47 0.60 -11.39 -10.76
N GLN A 48 -0.10 -12.12 -9.88
CA GLN A 48 -1.22 -12.96 -10.27
C GLN A 48 -2.36 -12.15 -10.88
N ALA A 49 -2.77 -11.05 -10.24
CA ALA A 49 -3.83 -10.18 -10.74
C ALA A 49 -3.50 -9.58 -12.12
N ASN A 50 -2.26 -9.11 -12.30
CA ASN A 50 -1.83 -8.53 -13.57
C ASN A 50 -1.76 -9.59 -14.70
N LEU A 51 -1.25 -10.79 -14.42
CA LEU A 51 -1.20 -11.86 -15.42
C LEU A 51 -2.60 -12.37 -15.78
N ALA A 52 -3.50 -12.51 -14.81
CA ALA A 52 -4.87 -12.93 -15.07
C ALA A 52 -5.64 -11.89 -15.90
N SER A 53 -5.45 -10.60 -15.60
CA SER A 53 -6.01 -9.51 -16.41
C SER A 53 -5.46 -9.51 -17.83
N TRP A 54 -4.14 -9.69 -17.98
CA TRP A 54 -3.50 -9.80 -19.29
C TRP A 54 -4.09 -10.94 -20.14
N GLU A 55 -4.22 -12.13 -19.56
CA GLU A 55 -4.80 -13.29 -20.23
C GLU A 55 -6.26 -13.05 -20.65
N ALA A 56 -7.07 -12.50 -19.75
CA ALA A 56 -8.47 -12.18 -20.03
C ALA A 56 -8.63 -11.17 -21.19
N ASN A 57 -7.72 -10.20 -21.29
CA ASN A 57 -7.70 -9.24 -22.39
C ASN A 57 -7.29 -9.85 -23.73
N ILE A 58 -6.48 -10.92 -23.73
CA ILE A 58 -6.09 -11.64 -24.95
C ILE A 58 -7.17 -12.61 -25.40
N SER A 59 -7.66 -13.44 -24.47
CA SER A 59 -8.57 -14.54 -24.80
C SER A 59 -10.02 -14.08 -24.95
N GLY A 60 -10.44 -13.07 -24.18
CA GLY A 60 -11.81 -12.59 -24.12
C GLY A 60 -12.80 -13.59 -23.49
N THR A 61 -12.33 -14.72 -22.95
CA THR A 61 -13.21 -15.79 -22.45
C THR A 61 -13.78 -15.46 -21.07
N ASP A 62 -14.99 -15.94 -20.81
CA ASP A 62 -15.66 -15.78 -19.51
C ASP A 62 -14.85 -16.39 -18.36
N GLU A 63 -14.15 -17.51 -18.62
CA GLU A 63 -13.33 -18.19 -17.61
C GLU A 63 -12.12 -17.33 -17.20
N ASP A 64 -11.43 -16.70 -18.16
CA ASP A 64 -10.27 -15.88 -17.85
C ASP A 64 -10.67 -14.54 -17.22
N TRP A 65 -11.82 -13.97 -17.61
CA TRP A 65 -12.40 -12.83 -16.89
C TRP A 65 -12.74 -13.16 -15.44
N ALA A 66 -13.30 -14.35 -15.16
CA ALA A 66 -13.57 -14.79 -13.79
C ALA A 66 -12.28 -15.00 -12.97
N LYS A 67 -11.21 -15.50 -13.59
CA LYS A 67 -9.88 -15.59 -12.95
C LYS A 67 -9.31 -14.20 -12.63
N SER A 68 -9.45 -13.26 -13.57
CA SER A 68 -9.01 -11.86 -13.40
C SER A 68 -9.75 -11.19 -12.24
N GLU A 69 -11.09 -11.26 -12.22
CA GLU A 69 -11.91 -10.69 -11.14
C GLU A 69 -11.49 -11.25 -9.78
N LYS A 70 -11.39 -12.59 -9.67
CA LYS A 70 -10.98 -13.25 -8.43
C LYS A 70 -9.61 -12.79 -7.95
N ALA A 71 -8.62 -12.73 -8.85
CA ALA A 71 -7.27 -12.31 -8.48
C ALA A 71 -7.22 -10.84 -8.05
N SER A 72 -7.97 -9.96 -8.73
CA SER A 72 -8.11 -8.55 -8.34
C SER A 72 -8.76 -8.39 -6.96
N LEU A 73 -9.80 -9.18 -6.65
CA LEU A 73 -10.42 -9.20 -5.32
C LEU A 73 -9.43 -9.64 -4.22
N GLU A 74 -8.64 -10.69 -4.46
CA GLU A 74 -7.64 -11.15 -3.49
C GLU A 74 -6.55 -10.11 -3.23
N LEU A 75 -6.10 -9.40 -4.28
CA LEU A 75 -5.16 -8.28 -4.13
C LEU A 75 -5.80 -7.12 -3.33
N ALA A 76 -7.05 -6.75 -3.65
CA ALA A 76 -7.73 -5.63 -3.00
C ALA A 76 -7.93 -5.85 -1.49
N LYS A 77 -8.18 -7.10 -1.06
CA LYS A 77 -8.29 -7.46 0.36
C LYS A 77 -7.09 -7.06 1.19
N VAL A 78 -5.88 -7.00 0.60
CA VAL A 78 -4.67 -6.55 1.31
C VAL A 78 -4.87 -5.15 1.90
N TYR A 79 -5.47 -4.25 1.14
CA TYR A 79 -5.61 -2.84 1.50
C TYR A 79 -6.80 -2.57 2.44
N THR A 80 -7.69 -3.54 2.63
CA THR A 80 -8.80 -3.47 3.60
C THR A 80 -8.40 -3.80 5.04
N ASP A 81 -7.15 -4.22 5.27
CA ASP A 81 -6.65 -4.61 6.59
C ASP A 81 -6.52 -3.37 7.50
N LYS A 82 -7.47 -3.26 8.45
CA LYS A 82 -7.53 -2.16 9.42
C LYS A 82 -6.35 -2.15 10.39
N THR A 83 -5.79 -3.32 10.70
CA THR A 83 -4.63 -3.43 11.60
C THR A 83 -3.39 -2.88 10.90
N ALA A 84 -3.16 -3.28 9.66
CA ALA A 84 -2.07 -2.75 8.84
C ALA A 84 -2.21 -1.24 8.61
N PHE A 85 -3.42 -0.75 8.33
CA PHE A 85 -3.67 0.68 8.20
C PHE A 85 -3.38 1.46 9.49
N ASN A 86 -3.77 0.93 10.65
CA ASN A 86 -3.49 1.56 11.94
C ASN A 86 -1.98 1.63 12.25
N GLU A 87 -1.20 0.62 11.83
CA GLU A 87 0.26 0.64 11.95
C GLU A 87 0.86 1.78 11.10
N LEU A 88 0.47 1.87 9.82
CA LEU A 88 0.89 2.96 8.92
C LEU A 88 0.48 4.34 9.45
N LYS A 89 -0.74 4.46 9.97
CA LYS A 89 -1.23 5.69 10.61
C LYS A 89 -0.37 6.08 11.81
N THR A 90 -0.04 5.12 12.68
CA THR A 90 0.82 5.34 13.85
C THR A 90 2.22 5.79 13.42
N LEU A 91 2.81 5.13 12.42
CA LEU A 91 4.11 5.50 11.88
C LEU A 91 4.10 6.92 11.30
N LYS A 92 3.05 7.28 10.55
CA LYS A 92 2.88 8.60 9.93
C LYS A 92 2.67 9.71 10.97
N GLU A 93 1.76 9.50 11.92
CA GLU A 93 1.44 10.47 12.97
C GLU A 93 2.58 10.65 13.98
N SER A 94 3.47 9.65 14.13
CA SER A 94 4.67 9.81 14.96
C SER A 94 5.56 10.95 14.49
N GLY A 95 5.60 11.22 13.18
CA GLY A 95 6.54 12.16 12.58
C GLY A 95 8.01 11.78 12.77
N LEU A 96 8.32 10.54 13.16
CA LEU A 96 9.66 10.09 13.53
C LEU A 96 10.36 9.24 12.46
N VAL A 97 9.66 8.84 11.39
CA VAL A 97 10.32 8.24 10.21
C VAL A 97 10.96 9.38 9.41
N LYS A 98 12.28 9.58 9.55
CA LYS A 98 12.99 10.74 8.98
C LYS A 98 13.87 10.39 7.79
N ASP A 99 14.29 9.13 7.66
CA ASP A 99 14.87 8.65 6.41
C ASP A 99 13.95 8.98 5.22
N SER A 100 14.49 9.64 4.20
CA SER A 100 13.70 10.22 3.12
C SER A 100 13.01 9.17 2.25
N LEU A 101 13.66 8.02 2.04
CA LEU A 101 13.10 6.92 1.28
C LEU A 101 11.97 6.24 2.05
N LEU A 102 12.21 5.91 3.33
CA LEU A 102 11.20 5.31 4.20
C LEU A 102 9.99 6.23 4.39
N ALA A 103 10.21 7.54 4.56
CA ALA A 103 9.12 8.51 4.66
C ALA A 103 8.26 8.54 3.40
N ARG A 104 8.89 8.44 2.21
CA ARG A 104 8.16 8.39 0.95
C ARG A 104 7.38 7.08 0.79
N GLN A 105 7.98 5.94 1.15
CA GLN A 105 7.32 4.64 1.12
C GLN A 105 6.13 4.59 2.09
N LEU A 106 6.29 5.13 3.30
CA LEU A 106 5.23 5.30 4.27
C LEU A 106 4.06 6.11 3.71
N GLU A 107 4.33 7.22 3.04
CA GLU A 107 3.29 8.04 2.42
C GLU A 107 2.50 7.27 1.36
N LEU A 108 3.19 6.54 0.49
CA LEU A 108 2.56 5.77 -0.58
C LEU A 108 1.72 4.63 -0.01
N LEU A 109 2.28 3.86 0.92
CA LEU A 109 1.58 2.76 1.56
C LEU A 109 0.38 3.25 2.37
N TYR A 110 0.54 4.33 3.14
CA TYR A 110 -0.57 4.94 3.88
C TYR A 110 -1.73 5.30 2.95
N ASN A 111 -1.46 5.96 1.82
CA ASN A 111 -2.51 6.37 0.88
C ASN A 111 -3.15 5.17 0.17
N SER A 112 -2.38 4.12 -0.17
CA SER A 112 -2.94 2.89 -0.73
C SER A 112 -3.88 2.18 0.24
N TYR A 113 -3.51 2.08 1.53
CA TYR A 113 -4.36 1.49 2.55
C TYR A 113 -5.55 2.39 2.93
N LEU A 114 -5.39 3.71 2.89
CA LEU A 114 -6.47 4.67 3.16
C LEU A 114 -7.67 4.45 2.23
N GLY A 115 -7.42 4.21 0.94
CA GLY A 115 -8.47 3.89 -0.04
C GLY A 115 -9.24 2.61 0.28
N GLY A 116 -8.61 1.66 0.98
CA GLY A 116 -9.22 0.40 1.39
C GLY A 116 -10.07 0.46 2.67
N GLN A 117 -10.17 1.62 3.34
CA GLN A 117 -10.90 1.76 4.61
C GLN A 117 -12.41 2.01 4.44
N VAL A 118 -12.91 1.86 3.22
CA VAL A 118 -14.35 1.89 2.90
C VAL A 118 -14.99 0.50 3.11
N ASP A 119 -16.27 0.36 2.81
CA ASP A 119 -16.97 -0.93 2.88
C ASP A 119 -16.32 -1.95 1.92
N PRO A 120 -15.84 -3.12 2.40
CA PRO A 120 -15.28 -4.16 1.55
C PRO A 120 -16.22 -4.66 0.45
N GLU A 121 -17.54 -4.67 0.69
CA GLU A 121 -18.52 -5.07 -0.32
C GLU A 121 -18.60 -4.03 -1.45
N MET A 122 -18.44 -2.74 -1.12
CA MET A 122 -18.40 -1.68 -2.12
C MET A 122 -17.15 -1.80 -3.00
N LEU A 123 -16.00 -2.15 -2.43
CA LEU A 123 -14.77 -2.41 -3.20
C LEU A 123 -14.92 -3.64 -4.10
N ALA A 124 -15.53 -4.71 -3.58
CA ALA A 124 -15.78 -5.90 -4.37
C ALA A 124 -16.71 -5.61 -5.55
N GLU A 125 -17.76 -4.83 -5.33
CA GLU A 125 -18.69 -4.43 -6.38
C GLU A 125 -18.02 -3.52 -7.42
N GLN A 126 -17.18 -2.59 -7.00
CA GLN A 126 -16.39 -1.78 -7.92
C GLN A 126 -15.53 -2.66 -8.85
N ILE A 127 -14.83 -3.65 -8.30
CA ILE A 127 -13.97 -4.56 -9.08
C ILE A 127 -14.79 -5.41 -10.06
N ARG A 128 -15.98 -5.88 -9.66
CA ARG A 128 -16.90 -6.57 -10.57
C ARG A 128 -17.32 -5.67 -11.72
N MET A 129 -17.72 -4.44 -11.43
CA MET A 129 -18.12 -3.47 -12.46
C MET A 129 -16.97 -3.16 -13.43
N GLU A 130 -15.75 -2.93 -12.92
CA GLU A 130 -14.56 -2.69 -13.74
C GLU A 130 -14.25 -3.89 -14.64
N THR A 131 -14.37 -5.10 -14.12
CA THR A 131 -14.16 -6.35 -14.88
C THR A 131 -15.21 -6.50 -15.98
N GLU A 132 -16.49 -6.29 -15.67
CA GLU A 132 -17.58 -6.38 -16.63
C GLU A 132 -17.50 -5.31 -17.74
N ILE A 133 -17.09 -4.08 -17.41
CA ILE A 133 -16.83 -3.04 -18.40
C ILE A 133 -15.69 -3.47 -19.33
N SER A 134 -14.59 -3.96 -18.76
CA SER A 134 -13.41 -4.39 -19.52
C SER A 134 -13.72 -5.57 -20.44
N LYS A 135 -14.50 -6.54 -19.96
CA LYS A 135 -14.99 -7.69 -20.74
C LYS A 135 -15.83 -7.24 -21.93
N LYS A 136 -16.81 -6.35 -21.70
CA LYS A 136 -17.65 -5.81 -22.77
C LYS A 136 -16.84 -5.05 -23.81
N TYR A 137 -15.89 -4.23 -23.36
CA TYR A 137 -15.02 -3.46 -24.25
C TYR A 137 -14.12 -4.37 -25.08
N SER A 138 -13.45 -5.35 -24.45
CA SER A 138 -12.51 -6.26 -25.13
C SER A 138 -13.20 -7.12 -26.20
N ASN A 139 -14.41 -7.59 -25.91
CA ASN A 139 -15.16 -8.47 -26.81
C ASN A 139 -16.01 -7.72 -27.85
N PHE A 140 -16.12 -6.40 -27.76
CA PHE A 140 -16.93 -5.64 -28.70
C PHE A 140 -16.33 -5.70 -30.11
N ARG A 141 -17.18 -6.00 -31.10
CA ARG A 141 -16.87 -5.89 -32.52
C ARG A 141 -17.92 -5.02 -33.18
N ALA A 142 -17.46 -3.97 -33.86
CA ALA A 142 -18.37 -3.03 -34.52
C ALA A 142 -19.02 -3.70 -35.74
N LYS A 143 -20.29 -3.38 -35.98
CA LYS A 143 -21.00 -3.73 -37.22
C LYS A 143 -20.85 -2.59 -38.22
N VAL A 144 -20.14 -2.84 -39.31
CA VAL A 144 -19.95 -1.88 -40.41
C VAL A 144 -20.49 -2.49 -41.69
N ASN A 145 -21.44 -1.80 -42.34
CA ASN A 145 -22.11 -2.27 -43.56
C ASN A 145 -22.69 -3.69 -43.45
N GLY A 146 -23.27 -4.03 -42.28
CA GLY A 146 -23.87 -5.35 -42.02
C GLY A 146 -22.86 -6.48 -41.75
N LYS A 147 -21.56 -6.18 -41.65
CA LYS A 147 -20.51 -7.15 -41.28
C LYS A 147 -19.92 -6.79 -39.92
N GLU A 148 -19.68 -7.79 -39.08
CA GLU A 148 -18.83 -7.63 -37.90
C GLU A 148 -17.37 -7.51 -38.34
N LEU A 149 -16.64 -6.58 -37.72
CA LEU A 149 -15.20 -6.38 -37.92
C LEU A 149 -14.36 -7.31 -37.05
#